data_AF-A0AAE9A0Q8-F1
#
_entry.id   AF-A0AAE9A0Q8-F1
#
_cell.length_a   1.000
_cell.length_b   1.000
_cell.length_c   1.000
_cell.angle_alpha   90.00
_cell.angle_beta   90.00
_cell.angle_gamma   90.00
#
_symmetry.space_group_name_H-M   'P 1'
#
loop_
_entity.id
_entity.type
_entity.pdbx_description
1 polymer ?
#
loop_
_entity_poly.entity_id
_entity_poly.type
_entity_poly.pdbx_seq_one_letter_code
_entity_poly.pdbx_strand_id
1 'polypeptide(L)'
;MRKINTTCTDFLKCATKFKCGRTRKDVEEINKAVTLCDFHAFHLSPGWLDCVEKLDTTCVREWDPFPDLEGTEEENTVKQKEACRNFFGKDNCMEKEMLDMCSLDLWEDIRKHYLATNKVIKACDFD
;
A
#
# COMPACT_ATOMS: atom_id res chain seq x y z
N MET A 1 9.15 11.99 4.48
CA MET A 1 8.01 11.73 3.56
C MET A 1 7.93 12.68 2.36
N ARG A 2 7.88 14.02 2.49
CA ARG A 2 7.77 14.96 1.33
C ARG A 2 8.76 14.73 0.18
N LYS A 3 10.03 14.40 0.47
CA LYS A 3 11.07 14.16 -0.56
C LYS A 3 10.86 12.87 -1.37
N ILE A 4 10.37 11.79 -0.73
CA ILE A 4 10.08 10.51 -1.41
C ILE A 4 8.91 10.70 -2.38
N ASN A 5 7.92 11.49 -1.99
CA ASN A 5 6.76 11.78 -2.83
C ASN A 5 7.14 12.51 -4.14
N THR A 6 7.94 13.58 -4.08
CA THR A 6 8.34 14.31 -5.30
C THR A 6 9.11 13.40 -6.24
N THR A 7 10.01 12.56 -5.70
CA THR A 7 10.75 11.57 -6.49
C THR A 7 9.82 10.58 -7.17
N CYS A 8 8.82 10.05 -6.45
CA CYS A 8 7.87 9.10 -7.03
C CYS A 8 6.98 9.73 -8.09
N THR A 9 6.43 10.92 -7.83
CA THR A 9 5.62 11.66 -8.80
C THR A 9 6.41 11.95 -10.08
N ASP A 10 7.68 12.33 -9.95
CA ASP A 10 8.54 12.60 -11.12
C ASP A 10 8.96 11.31 -11.85
N PHE A 11 9.20 10.23 -11.11
CA PHE A 11 9.47 8.92 -11.69
C PHE A 11 8.30 8.42 -12.53
N LEU A 12 7.07 8.53 -12.03
CA LEU A 12 5.86 8.10 -12.75
C LEU A 12 5.71 8.78 -14.12
N LYS A 13 6.06 10.08 -14.23
CA LYS A 13 6.06 10.83 -15.50
C LYS A 13 7.06 10.25 -16.52
N CYS A 14 8.14 9.65 -16.05
CA CYS A 14 9.23 9.12 -16.87
C CYS A 14 9.12 7.62 -17.12
N ALA A 15 8.43 6.87 -16.26
CA ALA A 15 8.46 5.41 -16.19
C ALA A 15 8.12 4.73 -17.53
N THR A 16 7.11 5.24 -18.26
CA THR A 16 6.72 4.69 -19.57
C THR A 16 7.84 4.81 -20.59
N LYS A 17 8.48 5.99 -20.69
CA LYS A 17 9.61 6.21 -21.62
C LYS A 17 10.84 5.40 -21.20
N PHE A 18 11.05 5.26 -19.89
CA PHE A 18 12.19 4.56 -19.34
C PHE A 18 12.22 3.05 -19.71
N LYS A 19 11.06 2.45 -20.00
CA LYS A 19 10.90 1.07 -20.48
C LYS A 19 11.38 0.84 -21.91
N CYS A 20 11.52 1.88 -22.73
CA CYS A 20 11.83 1.75 -24.15
C CYS A 20 13.23 1.12 -24.36
N GLY A 21 13.31 0.05 -25.17
CA GLY A 21 14.55 -0.66 -25.47
C GLY A 21 15.14 -1.46 -24.31
N ARG A 22 14.40 -1.60 -23.19
CA ARG A 22 14.85 -2.34 -22.00
C ARG A 22 14.55 -3.82 -22.09
N THR A 23 15.28 -4.62 -21.32
CA THR A 23 15.01 -6.06 -21.23
C THR A 23 13.69 -6.31 -20.51
N ARG A 24 13.14 -7.51 -20.65
CA ARG A 24 11.94 -7.92 -19.88
C ARG A 24 12.13 -7.74 -18.37
N LYS A 25 13.29 -8.16 -17.85
CA LYS A 25 13.63 -8.03 -16.42
C LYS A 25 13.65 -6.56 -15.98
N ASP A 26 14.24 -5.68 -16.78
CA ASP A 26 14.24 -4.24 -16.47
C ASP A 26 12.82 -3.67 -16.44
N VAL A 27 11.96 -4.06 -17.39
CA VAL A 27 10.56 -3.63 -17.41
C VAL A 27 9.80 -4.11 -16.16
N GLU A 28 10.06 -5.34 -15.71
CA GLU A 28 9.50 -5.88 -14.47
C GLU A 28 9.93 -5.06 -13.24
N GLU A 29 11.21 -4.73 -13.11
CA GLU A 29 11.71 -3.87 -12.02
C GLU A 29 11.14 -2.44 -12.08
N ILE A 30 11.02 -1.88 -13.28
CA ILE A 30 10.37 -0.57 -13.47
C ILE A 30 8.90 -0.63 -13.03
N ASN A 31 8.18 -1.70 -13.36
CA ASN A 31 6.79 -1.86 -12.94
C ASN A 31 6.65 -1.99 -11.42
N LYS A 32 7.58 -2.67 -10.73
CA LYS A 32 7.59 -2.71 -9.26
C LYS A 32 7.76 -1.32 -8.67
N ALA A 33 8.70 -0.53 -9.19
CA ALA A 33 8.90 0.85 -8.77
C ALA A 33 7.67 1.73 -9.04
N VAL A 34 6.99 1.54 -10.17
CA VAL A 34 5.72 2.22 -10.48
C VAL A 34 4.67 1.89 -9.41
N THR A 35 4.47 0.61 -9.09
CA THR A 35 3.50 0.19 -8.06
C THR A 35 3.77 0.86 -6.70
N LEU A 36 5.03 0.90 -6.26
CA LEU A 36 5.40 1.54 -4.99
C LEU A 36 5.15 3.05 -5.04
N CYS A 37 5.44 3.69 -6.18
CA CYS A 37 5.18 5.12 -6.34
C CYS A 37 3.70 5.48 -6.46
N ASP A 38 2.90 4.63 -7.11
CA ASP A 38 1.44 4.76 -7.15
C ASP A 38 0.83 4.63 -5.75
N PHE A 39 1.34 3.71 -4.92
CA PHE A 39 0.94 3.58 -3.52
C PHE A 39 1.22 4.86 -2.71
N HIS A 40 2.39 5.47 -2.89
CA HIS A 40 2.71 6.75 -2.25
C HIS A 40 1.87 7.91 -2.79
N ALA A 41 1.62 7.95 -4.09
CA ALA A 41 0.79 8.98 -4.72
C ALA A 41 -0.67 8.92 -4.23
N PHE A 42 -1.21 7.70 -4.07
CA PHE A 42 -2.54 7.46 -3.51
C PHE A 42 -2.71 8.09 -2.12
N HIS A 43 -1.76 7.85 -1.20
CA HIS A 43 -1.78 8.39 0.16
C HIS A 43 -1.60 9.91 0.25
N LEU A 44 -1.44 10.58 -0.88
CA LEU A 44 -1.32 12.03 -1.00
C LEU A 44 -2.38 12.62 -1.94
N SER A 45 -3.25 11.77 -2.47
CA SER A 45 -4.40 12.21 -3.24
C SER A 45 -5.36 13.00 -2.34
N PRO A 46 -6.01 14.06 -2.86
CA PRO A 46 -6.97 14.83 -2.08
C PRO A 46 -8.08 13.96 -1.48
N GLY A 47 -8.59 12.99 -2.24
CA GLY A 47 -9.65 12.08 -1.76
C GLY A 47 -9.22 11.23 -0.56
N TRP A 48 -7.98 10.73 -0.53
CA TRP A 48 -7.45 10.03 0.64
C TRP A 48 -7.25 10.98 1.82
N LEU A 49 -6.66 12.16 1.59
CA LEU A 49 -6.40 13.13 2.66
C LEU A 49 -7.70 13.62 3.33
N ASP A 50 -8.72 13.95 2.53
CA ASP A 50 -10.04 14.38 3.02
C ASP A 50 -10.77 13.27 3.81
N CYS A 51 -10.45 12.01 3.53
CA CYS A 51 -10.99 10.85 4.23
C CYS A 51 -10.23 10.57 5.53
N VAL A 52 -8.90 10.47 5.48
CA VAL A 52 -8.08 10.08 6.64
C VAL A 52 -8.20 11.07 7.79
N GLU A 53 -8.47 12.35 7.52
CA GLU A 53 -8.78 13.35 8.57
C GLU A 53 -10.03 13.00 9.39
N LYS A 54 -10.96 12.20 8.85
CA LYS A 54 -12.19 11.75 9.53
C LYS A 54 -12.00 10.41 10.24
N LEU A 55 -10.98 9.64 9.86
CA LEU A 55 -10.72 8.28 10.31
C LEU A 55 -9.90 8.28 11.60
N ASP A 56 -10.50 8.65 12.74
CA ASP A 56 -9.87 8.54 14.07
C ASP A 56 -10.49 7.38 14.89
N THR A 57 -10.42 6.18 14.32
CA THR A 57 -10.96 4.95 14.89
C THR A 57 -9.87 4.05 15.46
N THR A 58 -10.26 3.09 16.30
CA THR A 58 -9.31 2.09 16.78
C THR A 58 -8.79 1.20 15.64
N CYS A 59 -9.64 0.86 14.67
CA CYS A 59 -9.23 0.06 13.52
C CYS A 59 -8.07 0.71 12.76
N VAL A 60 -8.21 1.99 12.37
CA VAL A 60 -7.21 2.72 11.58
C VAL A 60 -5.94 2.97 12.39
N ARG A 61 -6.05 3.26 13.70
CA ARG A 61 -4.87 3.45 14.57
C ARG A 61 -4.06 2.17 14.77
N GLU A 62 -4.72 1.01 14.81
CA GLU A 62 -4.07 -0.30 14.98
C GLU A 62 -3.71 -0.98 13.64
N TRP A 63 -4.12 -0.39 12.52
CA TRP A 63 -3.93 -1.00 11.21
C TRP A 63 -2.49 -0.85 10.72
N ASP A 64 -1.79 -1.98 10.69
CA ASP A 64 -0.43 -2.10 10.16
C ASP A 64 -0.31 -3.38 9.30
N PRO A 65 -0.65 -3.30 8.00
CA PRO A 65 -0.58 -4.45 7.10
C PRO A 65 0.84 -4.80 6.66
N PHE A 66 1.81 -3.90 6.88
CA PHE A 66 3.20 -4.05 6.47
C PHE A 66 4.15 -3.65 7.61
N PRO A 67 4.16 -4.43 8.71
CA PRO A 67 4.91 -4.07 9.90
C PRO A 67 6.42 -4.10 9.70
N ASP A 68 7.13 -3.23 10.42
CA ASP A 68 8.59 -3.30 10.52
C ASP A 68 9.02 -4.63 11.21
N LEU A 69 9.98 -5.33 10.61
CA LEU A 69 10.47 -6.63 11.06
C LEU A 69 11.91 -6.51 11.59
N GLU A 70 12.05 -6.10 12.85
CA GLU A 70 13.35 -5.82 13.49
C GLU A 70 13.71 -6.84 14.60
N GLY A 71 12.86 -7.83 14.85
CA GLY A 71 13.06 -8.84 15.90
C GLY A 71 13.79 -10.10 15.42
N THR A 72 13.75 -11.13 16.25
CA THR A 72 14.16 -12.50 15.87
C THR A 72 13.30 -13.03 14.72
N GLU A 73 13.80 -14.07 14.03
CA GLU A 73 13.04 -14.72 12.95
C GLU A 73 11.67 -15.24 13.43
N GLU A 74 11.59 -15.75 14.66
CA GLU A 74 10.35 -16.22 15.26
C GLU A 74 9.37 -15.06 15.51
N GLU A 75 9.83 -13.97 16.14
CA GLU A 75 9.00 -12.78 16.40
C GLU A 75 8.49 -12.16 15.09
N ASN A 76 9.36 -12.01 14.10
CA ASN A 76 9.00 -11.46 12.79
C ASN A 76 8.01 -12.37 12.05
N THR A 77 8.16 -13.69 12.15
CA THR A 77 7.21 -14.65 11.57
C THR A 77 5.84 -14.54 12.20
N VAL A 78 5.75 -14.39 13.53
CA VAL A 78 4.48 -14.20 14.23
C VAL A 78 3.84 -12.87 13.82
N LYS A 79 4.62 -11.77 13.85
CA LYS A 79 4.16 -10.42 13.48
C LYS A 79 3.65 -10.36 12.03
N GLN A 80 4.39 -10.94 11.09
CA GLN A 80 3.98 -11.00 9.68
C GLN A 80 2.69 -11.83 9.51
N LYS A 81 2.58 -12.98 10.17
CA LYS A 81 1.36 -13.82 10.11
C LYS A 81 0.14 -13.09 10.66
N GLU A 82 0.30 -12.33 11.74
CA GLU A 82 -0.78 -11.52 12.32
C GLU A 82 -1.20 -10.39 11.37
N ALA A 83 -0.24 -9.65 10.83
CA ALA A 83 -0.51 -8.60 9.84
C ALA A 83 -1.23 -9.14 8.59
N CYS A 84 -0.83 -10.32 8.10
CA CYS A 84 -1.51 -10.94 6.95
C CYS A 84 -2.94 -11.39 7.26
N ARG A 85 -3.22 -11.89 8.47
CA ARG A 85 -4.59 -12.22 8.88
C ARG A 85 -5.47 -10.98 9.01
N ASN A 86 -4.88 -9.89 9.48
CA ASN A 86 -5.55 -8.62 9.73
C ASN A 86 -5.22 -7.58 8.63
N PHE A 87 -4.99 -8.02 7.39
CA PHE A 87 -4.46 -7.17 6.32
C PHE A 87 -5.34 -5.94 6.04
N PHE A 88 -6.66 -6.08 6.22
CA PHE A 88 -7.63 -4.99 6.14
C PHE A 88 -8.24 -4.67 7.51
N GLY A 89 -7.41 -4.75 8.55
CA GLY A 89 -7.80 -4.57 9.94
C GLY A 89 -8.41 -5.83 10.53
N LYS A 90 -8.45 -5.85 11.87
CA LYS A 90 -9.06 -6.94 12.64
C LYS A 90 -10.55 -7.07 12.27
N ASP A 91 -11.00 -8.30 12.05
CA ASP A 91 -12.38 -8.60 11.62
C ASP A 91 -12.80 -7.82 10.34
N ASN A 92 -11.83 -7.48 9.47
CA ASN A 92 -12.02 -6.68 8.25
C ASN A 92 -12.65 -5.30 8.52
N CYS A 93 -12.33 -4.68 9.66
CA CYS A 93 -12.92 -3.41 10.08
C CYS A 93 -12.66 -2.25 9.10
N MET A 94 -11.56 -2.27 8.32
CA MET A 94 -11.25 -1.20 7.38
C MET A 94 -12.33 -1.04 6.31
N GLU A 95 -12.89 -2.15 5.80
CA GLU A 95 -13.96 -2.08 4.80
C GLU A 95 -15.14 -1.26 5.32
N LYS A 96 -15.62 -1.62 6.51
CA LYS A 96 -16.77 -0.95 7.12
C LYS A 96 -16.49 0.53 7.36
N GLU A 97 -15.33 0.85 7.94
CA GLU A 97 -14.99 2.24 8.26
C GLU A 97 -14.83 3.12 7.02
N MET A 98 -14.22 2.57 5.96
CA MET A 98 -14.09 3.27 4.68
C MET A 98 -15.44 3.52 4.01
N LEU A 99 -16.36 2.55 4.08
CA LEU A 99 -17.71 2.69 3.53
C LEU A 99 -18.58 3.67 4.35
N ASP A 100 -18.45 3.67 5.67
CA ASP A 100 -19.25 4.50 6.58
C ASP A 100 -18.80 5.97 6.58
N MET A 101 -17.49 6.23 6.55
CA MET A 101 -16.94 7.59 6.73
C MET A 101 -16.40 8.23 5.45
N CYS A 102 -16.17 7.42 4.41
CA CYS A 102 -15.57 7.89 3.17
C CYS A 102 -16.41 7.50 1.95
N SER A 103 -15.97 6.54 1.13
CA SER A 103 -16.70 6.13 -0.07
C SER A 103 -16.29 4.72 -0.52
N LEU A 104 -17.18 4.08 -1.28
CA LEU A 104 -16.88 2.80 -1.95
C LEU A 104 -15.68 2.91 -2.89
N ASP A 105 -15.62 3.94 -3.72
CA ASP A 105 -14.52 4.15 -4.67
C ASP A 105 -13.16 4.21 -3.94
N LEU A 106 -13.10 4.91 -2.80
CA LEU A 106 -11.88 5.00 -2.01
C LEU A 106 -11.51 3.66 -1.36
N TRP A 107 -12.49 2.88 -0.92
CA TRP A 107 -12.25 1.52 -0.43
C TRP A 107 -11.67 0.62 -1.52
N GLU A 108 -12.22 0.68 -2.74
CA GLU A 108 -11.71 -0.08 -3.88
C GLU A 108 -10.28 0.32 -4.24
N ASP A 109 -9.96 1.62 -4.19
CA ASP A 109 -8.60 2.12 -4.42
C ASP A 109 -7.61 1.64 -3.34
N ILE A 110 -8.00 1.64 -2.06
CA ILE A 110 -7.17 1.07 -0.97
C ILE A 110 -6.88 -0.39 -1.27
N ARG A 111 -7.92 -1.20 -1.50
CA ARG A 111 -7.73 -2.64 -1.79
C ARG A 111 -6.78 -2.84 -2.96
N LYS A 112 -6.99 -2.09 -4.04
CA LYS A 112 -6.15 -2.16 -5.25
C LYS A 112 -4.69 -1.83 -4.95
N HIS A 113 -4.41 -0.70 -4.29
CA HIS A 113 -3.05 -0.26 -4.01
C HIS A 113 -2.34 -1.17 -3.00
N TYR A 114 -3.00 -1.59 -1.92
CA TYR A 114 -2.41 -2.48 -0.92
C TYR A 114 -2.16 -3.89 -1.47
N LEU A 115 -3.07 -4.47 -2.24
CA LEU A 115 -2.85 -5.79 -2.86
C LEU A 115 -1.77 -5.73 -3.94
N ALA A 116 -1.70 -4.65 -4.72
CA ALA A 116 -0.63 -4.46 -5.70
C ALA A 116 0.75 -4.36 -5.02
N THR A 117 0.86 -3.57 -3.95
CA THR A 117 2.08 -3.47 -3.15
C THR A 117 2.44 -4.81 -2.53
N ASN A 118 1.48 -5.54 -1.96
CA ASN A 118 1.71 -6.87 -1.40
C ASN A 118 2.32 -7.83 -2.43
N LYS A 119 1.82 -7.84 -3.68
CA LYS A 119 2.39 -8.67 -4.75
C LYS A 119 3.84 -8.32 -5.10
N VAL A 120 4.23 -7.05 -4.95
CA VAL A 120 5.58 -6.56 -5.24
C VAL A 120 6.54 -6.93 -4.11
N ILE A 121 6.16 -6.68 -2.86
CA ILE A 121 7.02 -6.90 -1.70
C ILE A 121 6.95 -8.33 -1.15
N LYS A 122 5.92 -9.09 -1.56
CA LYS A 122 5.64 -10.47 -1.17
C LYS A 122 5.52 -10.65 0.35
N ALA A 123 4.83 -9.72 1.01
CA ALA A 123 4.66 -9.75 2.47
C ALA A 123 3.70 -10.85 2.92
N CYS A 124 2.58 -10.99 2.21
CA CYS A 124 1.53 -11.96 2.51
C CYS A 124 1.20 -12.81 1.29
N ASP A 125 0.92 -14.10 1.53
CA ASP A 125 0.38 -15.00 0.53
C ASP A 125 -1.15 -15.04 0.68
N PHE A 126 -1.85 -14.62 -0.36
CA PHE A 126 -3.30 -14.67 -0.45
C PHE A 126 -3.59 -15.60 -1.62
N ASP A 127 -4.05 -16.81 -1.30
CA ASP A 127 -4.45 -17.83 -2.28
C ASP A 127 -5.43 -17.28 -3.33
#